data_AF-A0A8E5AI50-F1
#
_entry.id   AF-A0A8E5AI50-F1
#
_cell.length_a   1.000
_cell.length_b   1.000
_cell.length_c   1.000
_cell.angle_alpha   90.00
_cell.angle_beta   90.00
_cell.angle_gamma   90.00
#
_symmetry.space_group_name_H-M   'P 1'
#
loop_
_entity.id
_entity.type
_entity.pdbx_description
1 polymer ?
#
loop_
_entity_poly.entity_id
_entity_poly.type
_entity_poly.pdbx_seq_one_letter_code
_entity_poly.pdbx_strand_id
1 'polypeptide(L)'
;NSKLLKNQFLIMFIGINLTFFPQHFLGLAGMPRRFSDYPDAYTAWNVISTIGSTTSFLGIVYFFYIIWESLISQRQVIFPIQLNSSIEWFQNTPPAEHSFSELPLLTHF
;
A
#
# COMPACT_ATOMS: atom_id res chain seq x y z
N ASN A 1 5.12 12.74 -6.43
CA ASN A 1 5.58 13.58 -5.30
C ASN A 1 6.10 12.68 -4.16
N SER A 2 7.42 12.63 -3.92
CA SER A 2 8.02 11.66 -2.98
C SER A 2 7.68 11.90 -1.51
N LYS A 3 7.50 13.16 -1.09
CA LYS A 3 7.14 13.51 0.28
C LYS A 3 5.73 13.05 0.64
N LEU A 4 4.75 13.27 -0.26
CA LEU A 4 3.37 12.83 -0.05
C LEU A 4 3.29 11.30 0.05
N LEU A 5 4.03 10.58 -0.81
CA LEU A 5 4.11 9.11 -0.78
C LEU A 5 4.71 8.58 0.52
N LYS A 6 5.81 9.17 1.01
CA LYS A 6 6.40 8.79 2.31
C LYS A 6 5.43 9.02 3.47
N ASN A 7 4.69 10.12 3.45
CA ASN A 7 3.67 10.41 4.46
C ASN A 7 2.51 9.40 4.40
N GLN A 8 2.02 9.08 3.20
CA GLN A 8 0.96 8.08 3.02
C GLN A 8 1.39 6.71 3.53
N PHE A 9 2.61 6.30 3.21
CA PHE A 9 3.18 5.05 3.71
C PHE A 9 3.21 5.01 5.23
N LEU A 10 3.67 6.08 5.89
CA LEU A 10 3.75 6.12 7.36
C LEU A 10 2.37 6.07 8.02
N ILE A 11 1.37 6.77 7.47
CA ILE A 11 -0.01 6.71 7.96
C ILE A 11 -0.56 5.29 7.83
N MET A 12 -0.39 4.66 6.68
CA MET A 12 -0.89 3.29 6.45
C MET A 12 -0.17 2.27 7.34
N PHE A 13 1.15 2.39 7.48
CA PHE A 13 1.97 1.52 8.30
C PHE A 13 1.55 1.58 9.78
N ILE A 14 1.35 2.78 10.32
CA ILE A 14 0.89 2.94 11.70
C ILE A 14 -0.54 2.41 11.86
N GLY A 15 -1.46 2.73 10.94
CA GLY A 15 -2.86 2.33 11.04
C GLY A 15 -3.06 0.81 10.99
N ILE A 16 -2.39 0.12 10.05
CA ILE A 16 -2.45 -1.34 9.94
C ILE A 16 -1.87 -1.98 11.21
N ASN A 17 -0.70 -1.54 11.67
CA ASN A 17 -0.09 -2.12 12.87
C ASN A 17 -0.97 -1.89 14.12
N LEU A 18 -1.55 -0.71 14.28
CA LEU A 18 -2.47 -0.43 15.38
C LEU A 18 -3.75 -1.29 15.30
N THR A 19 -4.19 -1.66 14.09
CA THR A 19 -5.36 -2.52 13.89
C THR A 19 -5.08 -3.98 14.26
N PHE A 20 -3.98 -4.54 13.75
CA PHE A 20 -3.69 -5.98 13.84
C PHE A 20 -2.87 -6.37 15.07
N PHE A 21 -2.11 -5.46 15.67
CA PHE A 21 -1.32 -5.77 16.85
C PHE A 21 -2.19 -6.16 18.07
N PRO A 22 -3.28 -5.44 18.42
CA PRO A 22 -4.23 -5.88 19.46
C PRO A 22 -4.84 -7.26 19.23
N GLN A 23 -5.00 -7.69 17.97
CA GLN A 23 -5.61 -8.97 17.64
C GLN A 23 -4.78 -10.16 18.10
N HIS A 24 -3.46 -10.02 18.22
CA HIS A 24 -2.59 -11.05 18.77
C HIS A 24 -2.92 -11.30 20.26
N PHE A 25 -3.10 -10.22 21.03
CA PHE A 25 -3.49 -10.32 22.44
C PHE A 25 -4.91 -10.86 22.62
N LEU A 26 -5.86 -10.43 21.78
CA LEU A 26 -7.22 -10.96 21.77
C LEU A 26 -7.25 -12.46 21.48
N GLY A 27 -6.42 -12.93 20.55
CA GLY A 27 -6.26 -14.35 20.24
C GLY A 27 -5.70 -15.16 21.42
N LEU A 28 -4.67 -14.64 22.09
CA LEU A 28 -4.12 -15.27 23.31
C LEU A 28 -5.12 -15.29 24.46
N ALA A 29 -5.98 -14.28 24.56
CA ALA A 29 -7.05 -14.19 25.56
C ALA A 29 -8.28 -15.04 25.21
N GLY A 30 -8.22 -15.86 24.15
CA GLY A 30 -9.24 -16.86 23.81
C GLY A 30 -10.45 -16.31 23.06
N MET A 31 -10.38 -15.10 22.50
CA MET A 31 -11.48 -14.55 21.69
C MET A 31 -11.66 -15.40 20.41
N PRO A 32 -12.81 -16.07 20.22
CA PRO A 32 -13.02 -16.88 19.04
C PRO A 32 -13.27 -16.00 17.81
N ARG A 33 -12.87 -16.49 16.64
CA ARG A 33 -13.02 -15.75 15.36
C ARG A 33 -14.49 -15.73 14.94
N ARG A 34 -14.93 -14.64 14.28
CA ARG A 34 -16.25 -14.49 13.62
C ARG A 34 -17.44 -14.27 14.56
N PHE A 35 -17.25 -13.51 15.64
CA PHE A 35 -18.35 -13.11 16.51
C PHE A 35 -18.68 -11.64 16.29
N SER A 36 -19.98 -11.33 16.25
CA SER A 36 -20.48 -9.95 16.18
C SER A 36 -20.26 -9.24 17.51
N ASP A 37 -20.54 -9.93 18.60
CA ASP A 37 -20.47 -9.39 19.95
C ASP A 37 -19.37 -10.08 20.77
N TYR A 38 -18.82 -9.34 21.73
CA TYR A 38 -17.73 -9.80 22.59
C TYR A 38 -17.98 -9.37 24.04
N PRO A 39 -17.57 -10.17 25.04
CA PRO A 39 -17.59 -9.78 26.45
C PRO A 39 -16.86 -8.46 26.73
N ASP A 40 -17.28 -7.76 27.78
CA ASP A 40 -16.73 -6.45 28.18
C ASP A 40 -15.20 -6.47 28.41
N ALA A 41 -14.63 -7.62 28.76
CA ALA A 41 -13.19 -7.82 28.94
C ALA A 41 -12.36 -7.55 27.66
N TYR A 42 -12.93 -7.68 26.47
CA TYR A 42 -12.24 -7.50 25.19
C TYR A 42 -12.44 -6.09 24.59
N THR A 43 -13.26 -5.26 25.21
CA THR A 43 -13.63 -3.93 24.71
C THR A 43 -12.41 -3.04 24.46
N ALA A 44 -11.47 -2.98 25.39
CA ALA A 44 -10.30 -2.11 25.28
C ALA A 44 -9.47 -2.37 24.02
N TRP A 45 -9.15 -3.63 23.74
CA TRP A 45 -8.35 -4.01 22.57
C TRP A 45 -9.13 -3.85 21.25
N ASN A 46 -10.43 -4.11 21.26
CA ASN A 46 -11.28 -3.89 20.10
C ASN A 46 -11.41 -2.39 19.78
N VAL A 47 -11.54 -1.52 20.78
CA VAL A 47 -11.56 -0.06 20.57
C VAL A 47 -10.25 0.42 19.95
N ILE A 48 -9.10 -0.04 20.44
CA ILE A 48 -7.79 0.30 19.83
C ILE A 48 -7.73 -0.18 18.38
N SER A 49 -8.20 -1.41 18.11
CA SER A 49 -8.23 -1.96 16.75
C SER A 49 -9.14 -1.13 15.83
N THR A 50 -10.29 -0.65 16.31
CA THR A 50 -11.17 0.23 15.54
C THR A 50 -10.52 1.58 15.23
N ILE A 51 -9.82 2.20 16.18
CA ILE A 51 -9.06 3.43 15.94
C ILE A 51 -8.03 3.20 14.83
N GLY A 52 -7.28 2.09 14.89
CA GLY A 52 -6.37 1.68 13.82
C GLY A 52 -7.08 1.61 12.46
N SER A 53 -8.22 0.95 12.38
CA SER A 53 -8.95 0.77 11.11
C SER A 53 -9.43 2.10 10.51
N THR A 54 -9.88 3.04 11.34
CA THR A 54 -10.29 4.39 10.87
C THR A 54 -9.10 5.18 10.35
N THR A 55 -7.92 5.05 10.98
CA THR A 55 -6.70 5.71 10.48
C THR A 55 -6.22 5.12 9.15
N SER A 56 -6.32 3.80 8.96
CA SER A 56 -6.05 3.16 7.67
C SER A 56 -7.02 3.60 6.58
N PHE A 57 -8.31 3.77 6.91
CA PHE A 57 -9.30 4.30 5.98
C PHE A 57 -8.92 5.71 5.50
N LEU A 58 -8.50 6.60 6.41
CA LEU A 58 -7.98 7.92 6.02
C LEU A 58 -6.71 7.82 5.15
N GLY A 59 -5.84 6.85 5.42
CA GLY A 59 -4.66 6.56 4.58
C GLY A 59 -5.00 6.15 3.14
N ILE A 60 -6.10 5.42 2.94
CA ILE A 60 -6.59 5.04 1.60
C ILE A 60 -7.18 6.25 0.87
N VAL A 61 -7.99 7.07 1.55
CA VAL A 61 -8.53 8.30 0.96
C VAL A 61 -7.39 9.24 0.54
N TYR A 62 -6.36 9.36 1.37
CA TYR A 62 -5.18 10.14 1.05
C TYR A 62 -4.38 9.57 -0.14
N PHE A 63 -4.38 8.25 -0.32
CA PHE A 63 -3.78 7.61 -1.50
C PHE A 63 -4.51 7.98 -2.80
N PHE A 64 -5.85 8.00 -2.80
CA PHE A 64 -6.63 8.46 -3.95
C PHE A 64 -6.33 9.92 -4.31
N TYR A 65 -6.14 10.78 -3.30
CA TYR A 65 -5.71 12.16 -3.52
C TYR A 65 -4.34 12.24 -4.21
N ILE A 66 -3.37 11.40 -3.84
CA ILE A 66 -2.05 11.38 -4.49
C ILE A 66 -2.15 10.95 -5.96
N ILE A 67 -2.98 9.95 -6.27
CA ILE A 67 -3.23 9.54 -7.67
C ILE A 67 -3.82 10.71 -8.46
N TRP A 68 -4.83 11.38 -7.90
CA TRP A 68 -5.47 12.53 -8.54
C TRP A 68 -4.45 13.67 -8.81
N GLU A 69 -3.62 14.03 -7.82
CA GLU A 69 -2.54 15.02 -7.98
C GLU A 69 -1.53 14.60 -9.06
N SER A 70 -1.18 13.32 -9.11
CA SER A 70 -0.26 12.77 -10.10
C SER A 70 -0.80 12.94 -11.53
N LEU A 71 -2.09 12.67 -11.75
CA LEU A 71 -2.71 12.77 -13.07
C LEU A 71 -2.80 14.23 -13.56
N ILE A 72 -3.11 15.17 -12.67
CA ILE A 72 -3.20 16.60 -13.01
C ILE A 72 -1.82 17.21 -13.25
N SER A 73 -0.82 16.84 -12.45
CA SER A 73 0.50 17.47 -12.51
C SER A 73 1.34 17.07 -13.73
N GLN A 74 0.95 16.02 -14.48
CA GLN A 74 1.54 15.58 -15.75
C GLN A 74 3.09 15.63 -15.79
N ARG A 75 3.74 15.20 -14.69
CA ARG A 75 5.20 15.21 -14.59
C ARG A 75 5.78 14.08 -15.47
N GLN A 76 6.41 14.45 -16.58
CA GLN A 76 7.06 13.49 -17.48
C GLN A 76 8.31 12.86 -16.85
N VAL A 77 8.53 11.58 -17.12
CA VAL A 77 9.70 10.83 -16.66
C VAL A 77 10.81 10.98 -17.69
N ILE A 78 11.96 11.53 -17.29
CA ILE A 78 13.12 11.74 -18.17
C ILE A 78 14.08 10.55 -18.10
N PHE A 79 14.32 10.02 -16.90
CA PHE A 79 15.16 8.85 -16.67
C PHE A 79 14.51 7.90 -15.66
N PRO A 80 14.51 6.58 -15.91
CA PRO A 80 14.06 5.61 -14.92
C PRO A 80 15.03 5.56 -13.72
N ILE A 81 14.49 5.35 -12.53
CA ILE A 81 15.25 5.20 -11.28
C ILE A 81 15.70 3.74 -11.08
N GLN A 82 15.05 2.77 -11.73
CA GLN A 82 15.40 1.36 -11.62
C GLN A 82 16.63 0.98 -12.43
N LEU A 83 17.28 -0.10 -11.97
CA LEU A 83 18.32 -0.78 -12.71
C LEU A 83 17.71 -1.50 -13.93
N ASN A 84 18.44 -1.52 -15.04
CA ASN A 84 18.04 -2.20 -16.29
C ASN A 84 18.08 -3.74 -16.19
N SER A 85 17.90 -4.31 -15.00
CA SER A 85 17.94 -5.75 -14.77
C SER A 85 16.66 -6.46 -15.23
N SER A 86 15.52 -5.75 -15.35
CA SER A 86 14.30 -6.30 -15.97
C SER A 86 14.00 -5.65 -17.32
N ILE A 87 13.43 -6.45 -18.23
CA ILE A 87 13.15 -6.07 -19.62
C ILE A 87 12.18 -4.87 -19.71
N GLU A 88 11.28 -4.73 -18.73
CA GLU A 88 10.26 -3.67 -18.70
C GLU A 88 10.85 -2.24 -18.69
N TRP A 89 12.03 -2.04 -18.08
CA TRP A 89 12.66 -0.72 -17.96
C TRP A 89 13.38 -0.25 -19.23
N PHE A 90 13.48 -1.10 -20.25
CA PHE A 90 13.98 -0.70 -21.56
C PHE A 90 12.92 -0.01 -22.42
N GLN A 91 11.64 -0.07 -22.03
CA GLN A 91 10.54 0.51 -22.78
C GLN A 91 10.35 2.00 -22.47
N ASN A 92 9.79 2.75 -23.42
CA ASN A 92 9.34 4.12 -23.20
C ASN A 92 8.22 4.20 -22.16
N THR A 93 8.08 5.36 -21.50
CA THR A 93 7.01 5.65 -20.55
C THR A 93 6.10 6.76 -21.09
N PRO A 94 4.88 6.47 -21.58
CA PRO A 94 4.20 5.17 -21.66
C PRO A 94 4.71 4.29 -22.82
N PRO A 95 4.49 2.96 -22.75
CA PRO A 95 4.82 2.05 -23.84
C PRO A 95 3.92 2.29 -25.06
N ALA A 96 4.45 2.02 -26.25
CA ALA A 96 3.66 1.95 -27.46
C ALA A 96 2.76 0.70 -27.45
N GLU A 97 1.65 0.74 -28.20
CA GLU A 97 0.71 -0.40 -28.37
C GLU A 97 1.43 -1.67 -28.81
N HIS A 98 2.36 -1.53 -29.77
CA HIS A 98 3.33 -2.55 -30.12
C HIS A 98 4.65 -2.25 -29.43
N SER A 99 4.90 -2.93 -28.31
CA SER A 99 6.03 -2.59 -27.45
C SER A 99 7.39 -3.03 -28.01
N PHE A 100 7.47 -4.20 -28.64
CA PHE A 100 8.70 -4.74 -29.23
C PHE A 100 8.52 -4.98 -30.73
N SER A 101 9.47 -4.51 -31.54
CA SER A 101 9.59 -4.96 -32.93
C SER A 101 10.20 -6.35 -33.02
N GLU A 102 11.15 -6.66 -32.13
CA GLU A 102 11.81 -7.96 -32.00
C GLU A 102 11.97 -8.31 -30.52
N LEU A 103 11.80 -9.59 -30.17
CA LEU A 103 11.90 -10.05 -28.79
C LEU A 103 13.37 -10.01 -28.32
N PRO A 104 13.66 -9.48 -27.11
CA PRO A 104 15.01 -9.46 -26.58
C PRO A 104 15.50 -10.88 -26.28
N LEU A 105 16.77 -11.15 -26.62
CA LEU A 105 17.43 -12.42 -26.31
C LEU A 105 17.77 -12.49 -24.81
N LEU A 106 17.29 -13.53 -24.13
CA LEU A 106 17.69 -13.85 -22.76
C LEU A 106 18.93 -14.75 -22.79
N THR A 107 20.05 -14.28 -22.23
CA THR A 107 21.33 -15.02 -22.21
C THR A 107 21.58 -15.76 -20.91
N HIS A 108 20.88 -15.41 -19.83
CA HIS A 108 21.02 -16.04 -18.51
C HIS A 108 19.64 -16.26 -17.87
N PHE A 109 19.41 -17.48 -17.38
CA PHE A 109 18.26 -17.87 -16.55
C PHE A 109 18.63 -17.78 -15.07
#